data_AF-A0A9W9DD23-F1
#
_entry.id   AF-A0A9W9DD23-F1
#
_cell.length_a   1.000
_cell.length_b   1.000
_cell.length_c   1.000
_cell.angle_alpha   90.00
_cell.angle_beta   90.00
_cell.angle_gamma   90.00
#
_symmetry.space_group_name_H-M   'P 1'
#
loop_
_entity.id
_entity.type
_entity.pdbx_description
1 polymer ?
#
loop_
_entity_poly.entity_id
_entity_poly.type
_entity_poly.pdbx_seq_one_letter_code
_entity_poly.pdbx_strand_id
1 'polypeptide(L)' 'TSTILAVARRIYGEEHRKQILELNASNDRGTDVIREQIKQFAETRTLFSKGFKLIILDEADMMT' A
#
# COMPACT_ATOMS: atom_id res chain seq x y z
N THR A 1 -0.37 -9.67 -8.06
CA THR A 1 -1.24 -8.54 -7.62
C THR A 1 -2.71 -8.93 -7.38
N SER A 2 -3.37 -9.72 -8.24
CA SER A 2 -4.82 -10.01 -8.12
C SER A 2 -5.28 -10.67 -6.80
N THR A 3 -4.53 -11.64 -6.27
CA THR A 3 -4.91 -12.36 -5.03
C THR A 3 -4.94 -11.44 -3.81
N ILE A 4 -3.91 -10.61 -3.62
CA ILE A 4 -3.82 -9.72 -2.47
C ILE A 4 -4.91 -8.63 -2.53
N LEU A 5 -5.30 -8.16 -3.72
CA LEU A 5 -6.42 -7.25 -3.88
C LEU A 5 -7.77 -7.89 -3.50
N ALA A 6 -7.98 -9.16 -3.86
CA ALA A 6 -9.17 -9.90 -3.45
C ALA A 6 -9.23 -10.10 -1.92
N VAL A 7 -8.10 -10.44 -1.30
CA VAL A 7 -7.99 -10.53 0.17
C VAL A 7 -8.27 -9.19 0.82
N ALA A 8 -7.72 -8.10 0.30
CA ALA A 8 -7.90 -6.77 0.86
C ALA A 8 -9.36 -6.30 0.77
N ARG A 9 -10.06 -6.58 -0.34
CA ARG A 9 -11.52 -6.35 -0.45
C ARG A 9 -12.29 -7.14 0.61
N ARG A 10 -11.87 -8.37 0.92
CA ARG A 10 -12.52 -9.19 1.96
C ARG A 10 -12.29 -8.64 3.37
N ILE A 11 -11.10 -8.11 3.65
CA ILE A 11 -10.75 -7.57 4.99
C ILE A 11 -11.41 -6.21 5.23
N TYR A 12 -11.38 -5.32 4.24
CA TYR A 12 -11.76 -3.91 4.42
C TYR A 12 -13.11 -3.54 3.81
N GLY A 13 -13.75 -4.43 3.04
CA GLY A 13 -15.03 -4.18 2.39
C GLY A 13 -14.97 -3.08 1.31
N GLU A 14 -16.07 -2.37 1.13
CA GLU A 14 -16.19 -1.32 0.09
C GLU A 14 -15.19 -0.16 0.26
N GLU A 15 -14.78 0.13 1.50
CA GLU A 15 -13.86 1.23 1.84
C GLU A 15 -12.37 0.82 1.77
N HIS A 16 -12.06 -0.33 1.19
CA HIS A 16 -10.69 -0.89 1.10
C HIS A 16 -9.65 0.07 0.53
N ARG A 17 -10.03 0.91 -0.44
CA ARG A 17 -9.09 1.82 -1.13
C ARG A 17 -8.40 2.81 -0.19
N LYS A 18 -9.03 3.20 0.92
CA LYS A 18 -8.43 4.15 1.89
C LYS A 18 -7.39 3.49 2.79
N GLN A 19 -7.44 2.17 2.94
CA GLN A 19 -6.53 1.40 3.80
C GLN A 19 -5.36 0.77 3.03
N ILE A 20 -5.35 0.87 1.69
CA ILE A 20 -4.38 0.21 0.84
C ILE A 20 -3.52 1.24 0.12
N LEU A 21 -2.21 1.04 0.14
CA LEU A 21 -1.25 1.70 -0.73
C LEU A 21 -0.61 0.66 -1.64
N GLU A 22 -0.78 0.79 -2.95
CA GLU A 22 -0.14 -0.07 -3.95
C GLU A 22 0.97 0.72 -4.64
N LEU A 23 2.19 0.20 -4.60
CA LEU A 23 3.37 0.79 -5.23
C LEU A 23 4.01 -0.26 -6.12
N ASN A 24 4.46 0.17 -7.31
CA ASN A 24 5.33 -0.64 -8.16
C ASN A 24 6.77 -0.19 -7.92
N ALA A 25 7.62 -1.12 -7.50
CA ALA A 25 9.01 -0.87 -7.14
C ALA A 25 9.97 -0.74 -8.34
N SER A 26 9.59 -1.16 -9.54
CA SER A 26 10.40 -0.99 -10.75
C SER A 26 10.23 0.35 -11.46
N ASN A 27 9.29 1.18 -10.99
CA ASN A 27 9.06 2.49 -11.57
C ASN A 27 10.27 3.41 -11.33
N ASP A 28 10.69 4.18 -12.32
CA ASP A 28 11.92 5.03 -12.35
C ASP A 28 12.00 6.13 -11.27
N ARG A 29 11.06 6.16 -10.31
CA ARG A 29 10.97 7.16 -9.25
C ARG A 29 12.01 6.96 -8.14
N GLY A 30 12.75 5.84 -8.14
CA GLY A 30 13.82 5.53 -7.19
C GLY A 30 13.34 5.09 -5.80
N THR A 31 14.17 4.32 -5.09
CA THR A 31 13.85 3.70 -3.79
C THR A 31 13.46 4.72 -2.71
N ASP A 32 14.07 5.89 -2.71
CA ASP A 32 13.83 6.89 -1.66
C ASP A 32 12.43 7.53 -1.74
N VAL A 33 11.91 7.71 -2.95
CA VAL A 33 10.54 8.21 -3.14
C VAL A 33 9.52 7.18 -2.63
N ILE A 34 9.77 5.90 -2.88
CA ILE A 34 8.93 4.80 -2.39
C ILE A 34 8.94 4.78 -0.85
N ARG A 35 10.12 4.90 -0.23
CA ARG A 35 10.26 4.94 1.23
C ARG A 35 9.49 6.10 1.85
N GLU A 36 9.58 7.28 1.25
CA GLU A 36 8.88 8.47 1.74
C GLU A 36 7.35 8.30 1.63
N GLN A 37 6.84 7.75 0.53
CA GLN A 37 5.41 7.46 0.38
C GLN A 37 4.90 6.43 1.40
N ILE A 38 5.67 5.37 1.64
CA ILE A 38 5.38 4.36 2.68
C ILE A 38 5.27 5.04 4.05
N LYS A 39 6.23 5.90 4.37
CA LYS A 39 6.29 6.60 5.66
C LYS A 39 5.09 7.54 5.84
N GLN A 40 4.81 8.39 4.86
CA GLN A 40 3.68 9.32 4.89
C GLN A 40 2.33 8.58 5.02
N PHE A 41 2.18 7.48 4.29
CA PHE A 41 0.99 6.65 4.41
C PHE A 41 0.88 6.01 5.78
N ALA A 42 1.97 5.47 6.35
CA ALA A 42 1.94 4.86 7.68
C ALA A 42 1.64 5.89 8.79
N GLU A 43 2.16 7.11 8.70
CA GLU A 43 1.96 8.17 9.69
C GLU A 43 0.54 8.76 9.68
N THR A 44 -0.14 8.75 8.53
CA THR A 44 -1.47 9.34 8.41
C THR A 44 -2.52 8.48 9.13
N ARG A 45 -3.27 9.02 10.09
CA ARG A 45 -4.46 8.31 10.60
C ARG A 45 -5.60 8.37 9.59
N THR A 46 -6.10 7.21 9.18
CA THR A 46 -7.31 7.15 8.36
C THR A 46 -8.54 7.40 9.22
N LEU A 47 -9.10 8.59 9.09
CA LEU A 47 -10.33 8.97 9.77
C LEU A 47 -11.45 7.97 9.41
N PHE A 48 -12.20 7.55 10.43
CA PHE A 48 -13.35 6.64 10.30
C PHE A 48 -13.05 5.20 9.87
N SER A 49 -11.78 4.80 9.79
CA SER A 49 -11.40 3.39 9.60
C SER A 49 -10.79 2.80 10.87
N LYS A 50 -11.26 1.61 11.26
CA LYS A 50 -10.66 0.82 12.32
C LYS A 50 -9.88 -0.34 11.69
N GLY A 51 -8.66 -0.57 12.15
CA GLY A 51 -7.84 -1.69 11.69
C GLY A 51 -6.42 -1.28 11.32
N PHE A 52 -5.75 -2.14 10.58
CA PHE A 52 -4.40 -1.94 10.08
C PHE A 52 -4.43 -1.51 8.61
N LYS A 53 -3.42 -0.74 8.20
CA LYS A 53 -3.17 -0.39 6.81
C LYS A 53 -2.45 -1.53 6.09
N LEU A 54 -2.66 -1.65 4.79
CA LEU A 54 -1.99 -2.62 3.91
C LEU A 54 -1.14 -1.87 2.88
N ILE A 55 0.13 -2.25 2.75
CA ILE A 55 1.01 -1.77 1.69
C ILE A 55 1.32 -2.96 0.78
N ILE A 56 1.13 -2.78 -0.52
CA ILE A 56 1.41 -3.78 -1.55
C ILE A 56 2.56 -3.23 -2.39
N LEU A 57 3.69 -3.93 -2.35
CA LEU A 57 4.85 -3.66 -3.19
C LEU A 57 4.87 -4.68 -4.31
N ASP A 58 4.63 -4.22 -5.54
CA ASP A 58 4.82 -5.03 -6.74
C ASP A 58 6.27 -4.95 -7.21
N GLU A 59 6.80 -6.03 -7.77
CA GLU A 59 8.20 -6.14 -8.24
C GLU A 59 9.22 -5.73 -7.16
N ALA A 60 8.97 -6.10 -5.89
CA ALA A 60 9.79 -5.70 -4.75
C ALA A 60 11.25 -6.20 -4.82
N ASP A 61 11.53 -7.20 -5.65
CA ASP A 61 12.88 -7.68 -5.99
C ASP A 61 13.73 -6.64 -6.75
N MET A 62 13.09 -5.61 -7.32
CA MET A 62 13.77 -4.47 -7.95
C MET A 62 14.22 -3.40 -6.93
N MET A 63 13.80 -3.47 -5.66
CA MET A 63 14.28 -2.55 -4.63
C MET A 63 15.70 -2.94 -4.20
N THR A 64 16.62 -1.97 -4.29
CA THR A 64 18.00 -2.07 -3.75
C THR A 64 18.17 -1.17 -2.52
#